data_AF-A0A955W6T0-F1
#
_entry.id   AF-A0A955W6T0-F1
#
_cell.length_a   1.000
_cell.length_b   1.000
_cell.length_c   1.000
_cell.angle_alpha   90.00
_cell.angle_beta   90.00
_cell.angle_gamma   90.00
#
_symmetry.space_group_name_H-M   'P 1'
#
loop_
_entity.id
_entity.type
_entity.pdbx_description
1 polymer ?
#
loop_
_entity_poly.entity_id
_entity_poly.type
_entity_poly.pdbx_seq_one_letter_code
_entity_poly.pdbx_strand_id
1 'polypeptide(L)'
;MSLHPGGAGNARWAASQKVAPPFDATLLAVADALELDRALALRAQELAALVPGADAPTRSDLALLVLALLVACERGSTRLGVRGPAAVELSALLDEMQRGGLGAERALRVSACAESVLSAGDGADARSPFHPVVVGARDRGPLVASGDYLYPQRLFVTEGRIAQAVAARMSVGAAAEAAAAQRAREAAACE
;
A
#
# COMPACT_ATOMS: atom_id res chain seq x y z
N MET A 1 22.51 -13.27 21.37
CA MET A 1 22.06 -12.92 20.02
C MET A 1 22.30 -11.42 19.82
N SER A 2 23.38 -11.06 19.12
CA SER A 2 23.74 -9.68 18.81
C SER A 2 23.00 -9.22 17.55
N LEU A 3 22.26 -8.11 17.64
CA LEU A 3 21.63 -7.45 16.51
C LEU A 3 22.71 -7.02 15.50
N HIS A 4 22.59 -7.43 14.24
CA HIS A 4 23.49 -6.96 13.18
C HIS A 4 23.30 -5.45 12.97
N PRO A 5 24.38 -4.64 12.99
CA PRO A 5 24.30 -3.22 12.72
C PRO A 5 24.00 -3.01 11.23
N GLY A 6 22.96 -2.23 10.93
CA GLY A 6 22.43 -1.98 9.57
C GLY A 6 23.37 -1.21 8.63
N GLY A 7 24.51 -1.78 8.27
CA GLY A 7 25.54 -1.11 7.47
C GLY A 7 25.14 -0.79 6.03
N ALA A 8 24.36 -1.65 5.36
CA ALA A 8 23.98 -1.42 3.96
C ALA A 8 22.81 -0.42 3.81
N GLY A 9 21.87 -0.41 4.76
CA GLY A 9 20.74 0.53 4.77
C GLY A 9 21.19 1.95 5.13
N ASN A 10 22.01 2.09 6.18
CA ASN A 10 22.54 3.38 6.62
C ASN A 10 23.48 4.01 5.58
N ALA A 11 24.27 3.22 4.87
CA ALA A 11 25.14 3.73 3.81
C ALA A 11 24.35 4.23 2.57
N ARG A 12 23.27 3.54 2.20
CA ARG A 12 22.36 3.99 1.12
C ARG A 12 21.61 5.27 1.53
N TRP A 13 21.19 5.37 2.78
CA TRP A 13 20.51 6.55 3.33
C TRP A 13 21.46 7.76 3.48
N ALA A 14 22.69 7.56 3.96
CA ALA A 14 23.69 8.63 4.05
C ALA A 14 24.12 9.14 2.66
N ALA A 15 24.09 8.30 1.62
CA ALA A 15 24.37 8.71 0.25
C ALA A 15 23.24 9.57 -0.37
N SER A 16 21.97 9.38 0.03
CA SER A 16 20.85 10.21 -0.42
C SER A 16 20.73 11.54 0.31
N GLN A 17 21.42 11.72 1.44
CA GLN A 17 21.36 12.91 2.29
C GLN A 17 22.08 14.16 1.79
N LYS A 18 22.82 14.12 0.66
CA LYS A 18 23.64 15.27 0.25
C LYS A 18 22.87 16.55 -0.07
N VAL A 19 21.54 16.48 -0.23
CA VAL A 19 20.58 17.57 0.06
C VAL A 19 19.26 16.89 0.43
N ALA A 20 18.98 16.69 1.73
CA ALA A 20 17.64 16.25 2.13
C ALA A 20 16.63 17.28 1.60
N PRO A 21 15.59 16.86 0.83
CA PRO A 21 14.65 17.80 0.28
C PRO A 21 13.90 18.52 1.41
N PRO A 22 13.51 19.80 1.20
CA PRO A 22 12.76 20.55 2.19
C PRO A 22 11.50 19.79 2.58
N PHE A 23 11.20 19.77 3.88
CA PHE A 23 10.01 19.12 4.41
C PHE A 23 8.75 19.84 3.94
N ASP A 24 7.76 19.07 3.48
CA ASP A 24 6.50 19.63 3.02
C ASP A 24 5.57 19.90 4.20
N ALA A 25 5.49 21.17 4.60
CA ALA A 25 4.66 21.60 5.74
C ALA A 25 3.17 21.23 5.58
N THR A 26 2.68 21.01 4.36
CA THR A 26 1.30 20.53 4.14
C THR A 26 1.08 19.13 4.69
N LEU A 27 2.10 18.26 4.68
CA LEU A 27 1.97 16.91 5.26
C LEU A 27 1.73 16.96 6.77
N LEU A 28 2.42 17.87 7.48
CA LEU A 28 2.20 18.07 8.92
C LEU A 28 0.84 18.71 9.20
N ALA A 29 0.45 19.71 8.40
CA ALA A 29 -0.86 20.35 8.56
C ALA A 29 -2.01 19.35 8.35
N VAL A 30 -1.92 18.51 7.33
CA VAL A 30 -2.90 17.45 7.06
C VAL A 30 -2.87 16.39 8.16
N ALA A 31 -1.68 15.97 8.63
CA ALA A 31 -1.59 15.00 9.72
C ALA A 31 -2.19 15.54 11.03
N ASP A 32 -1.88 16.79 11.39
CA ASP A 32 -2.43 17.45 12.58
C ASP A 32 -3.96 17.59 12.45
N ALA A 33 -4.48 17.96 11.27
CA ALA A 33 -5.92 18.08 11.01
C ALA A 33 -6.68 16.75 11.08
N LEU A 34 -6.00 15.64 10.80
CA LEU A 34 -6.54 14.28 10.91
C LEU A 34 -6.25 13.65 12.28
N GLU A 35 -5.71 14.42 13.24
CA GLU A 35 -5.31 13.96 14.58
C GLU A 35 -4.35 12.76 14.56
N LEU A 36 -3.45 12.72 13.58
CA LEU A 36 -2.48 11.64 13.37
C LEU A 36 -1.16 11.90 14.08
N ASP A 37 -0.44 10.82 14.42
CA ASP A 37 0.96 10.93 14.83
C ASP A 37 1.78 11.53 13.69
N ARG A 38 2.48 12.63 13.97
CA ARG A 38 3.41 13.31 13.05
C ARG A 38 4.49 12.37 12.49
N ALA A 39 4.81 11.28 13.19
CA ALA A 39 5.69 10.23 12.70
C ALA A 39 5.18 9.60 11.38
N LEU A 40 3.86 9.57 11.14
CA LEU A 40 3.28 9.06 9.89
C LEU A 40 3.56 10.00 8.72
N ALA A 41 3.43 11.32 8.91
CA ALA A 41 3.79 12.31 7.90
C ALA A 41 5.28 12.23 7.53
N LEU A 42 6.15 12.05 8.53
CA LEU A 42 7.59 11.88 8.31
C LEU A 42 7.89 10.61 7.50
N ARG A 43 7.29 9.46 7.89
CA ARG A 43 7.45 8.19 7.15
C ARG A 43 6.96 8.29 5.70
N ALA A 44 5.83 8.97 5.49
CA ALA A 44 5.28 9.18 4.16
C ALA A 44 6.24 9.99 3.26
N GLN A 45 6.82 11.07 3.81
CA GLN A 45 7.84 11.84 3.10
C GLN A 45 9.12 11.03 2.84
N GLU A 46 9.61 10.28 3.83
CA GLU A 46 10.81 9.45 3.69
C GLU A 46 10.64 8.42 2.57
N LEU A 47 9.46 7.78 2.48
CA LEU A 47 9.15 6.84 1.40
C LEU A 47 9.12 7.55 0.05
N ALA A 48 8.46 8.70 -0.07
CA ALA A 48 8.41 9.44 -1.32
C ALA A 48 9.79 9.92 -1.79
N ALA A 49 10.70 10.23 -0.84
CA ALA A 49 12.07 10.63 -1.14
C ALA A 49 12.95 9.51 -1.74
N LEU A 50 12.49 8.25 -1.71
CA LEU A 50 13.20 7.14 -2.36
C LEU A 50 13.05 7.13 -3.89
N VAL A 51 12.14 7.93 -4.46
CA VAL A 51 11.96 8.04 -5.92
C VAL A 51 13.07 8.91 -6.52
N PRO A 52 14.02 8.32 -7.27
CA PRO A 52 15.14 9.05 -7.82
C PRO A 52 14.67 10.02 -8.91
N GLY A 53 15.14 11.26 -8.85
CA GLY A 53 14.87 12.25 -9.90
C GLY A 53 13.43 12.78 -9.97
N ALA A 54 12.51 12.36 -9.09
CA ALA A 54 11.20 12.98 -8.99
C ALA A 54 11.35 14.47 -8.63
N ASP A 55 10.58 15.31 -9.31
CA ASP A 55 10.47 16.72 -8.96
C ASP A 55 9.73 16.91 -7.61
N ALA A 56 9.80 18.13 -7.07
CA ALA A 56 9.20 18.42 -5.77
C ALA A 56 7.66 18.18 -5.76
N PRO A 57 6.89 18.58 -6.78
CA PRO A 57 5.46 18.28 -6.84
C PRO A 57 5.14 16.78 -6.86
N THR A 58 5.80 15.99 -7.71
CA THR A 58 5.55 14.53 -7.79
C THR A 58 5.87 13.86 -6.45
N ARG A 59 6.98 14.25 -5.81
CA ARG A 59 7.36 13.70 -4.50
C ARG A 59 6.35 14.07 -3.42
N SER A 60 5.88 15.31 -3.46
CA SER A 60 4.87 15.83 -2.53
C SER A 60 3.53 15.11 -2.69
N ASP A 61 3.06 14.92 -3.92
CA ASP A 61 1.80 14.25 -4.21
C ASP A 61 1.89 12.74 -3.87
N LEU A 62 3.04 12.11 -4.13
CA LEU A 62 3.31 10.74 -3.67
C LEU A 62 3.33 10.65 -2.14
N ALA A 63 3.94 11.59 -1.43
CA ALA A 63 3.95 11.58 0.03
C ALA A 63 2.52 11.69 0.61
N LEU A 64 1.65 12.50 0.00
CA LEU A 64 0.24 12.58 0.39
C LEU A 64 -0.51 11.28 0.11
N LEU A 65 -0.26 10.62 -1.02
CA LEU A 65 -0.82 9.31 -1.33
C LEU A 65 -0.39 8.25 -0.31
N VAL A 66 0.90 8.24 0.05
CA VAL A 66 1.43 7.33 1.09
C VAL A 66 0.82 7.65 2.45
N LEU A 67 0.67 8.94 2.80
CA LEU A 67 0.00 9.34 4.03
C LEU A 67 -1.44 8.82 4.04
N ALA A 68 -2.21 8.98 2.95
CA ALA A 68 -3.58 8.46 2.84
C ALA A 68 -3.64 6.94 3.07
N LEU A 69 -2.69 6.18 2.52
CA LEU A 69 -2.58 4.74 2.79
C LEU A 69 -2.33 4.45 4.27
N LEU A 70 -1.41 5.18 4.90
CA LEU A 70 -1.12 5.02 6.33
C LEU A 70 -2.34 5.38 7.19
N VAL A 71 -3.09 6.43 6.84
CA VAL A 71 -4.36 6.78 7.52
C VAL A 71 -5.35 5.63 7.43
N ALA A 72 -5.53 5.05 6.23
CA ALA A 72 -6.41 3.90 6.06
C ALA A 72 -5.97 2.73 6.95
N CYS A 73 -4.66 2.50 7.07
CA CYS A 73 -4.11 1.45 7.95
C CYS A 73 -4.31 1.72 9.44
N GLU A 74 -4.11 2.95 9.90
CA GLU A 74 -4.39 3.34 11.29
C GLU A 74 -5.89 3.18 11.63
N ARG A 75 -6.76 3.35 10.63
CA ARG A 75 -8.21 3.12 10.74
C ARG A 75 -8.62 1.66 10.59
N GLY A 76 -7.66 0.73 10.55
CA GLY A 76 -7.90 -0.72 10.55
C GLY A 76 -8.01 -1.36 9.17
N SER A 77 -7.79 -0.62 8.08
CA SER A 77 -7.69 -1.20 6.74
C SER A 77 -6.33 -1.89 6.53
N THR A 78 -6.26 -2.86 5.64
CA THR A 78 -4.98 -3.45 5.19
C THR A 78 -4.41 -2.77 3.95
N ARG A 79 -5.20 -1.90 3.32
CA ARG A 79 -4.98 -1.36 1.97
C ARG A 79 -5.73 -0.06 1.75
N LEU A 80 -5.47 0.58 0.60
CA LEU A 80 -6.23 1.71 0.11
C LEU A 80 -6.69 1.44 -1.32
N GLY A 81 -7.99 1.55 -1.57
CA GLY A 81 -8.58 1.58 -2.91
C GLY A 81 -8.29 2.89 -3.62
N VAL A 82 -7.61 2.82 -4.77
CA VAL A 82 -7.14 4.01 -5.48
C VAL A 82 -7.50 4.05 -6.97
N ARG A 83 -8.15 3.00 -7.50
CA ARG A 83 -8.61 2.94 -8.91
C ARG A 83 -10.01 2.37 -9.03
N GLY A 84 -10.69 2.75 -10.11
CA GLY A 84 -12.00 2.20 -10.46
C GLY A 84 -13.04 2.41 -9.35
N PRO A 85 -13.93 1.44 -9.09
CA PRO A 85 -14.90 1.54 -8.00
C PRO A 85 -14.26 1.68 -6.61
N ALA A 86 -13.05 1.13 -6.41
CA ALA A 86 -12.35 1.20 -5.13
C ALA A 86 -11.78 2.60 -4.84
N ALA A 87 -11.59 3.45 -5.85
CA ALA A 87 -11.08 4.82 -5.69
C ALA A 87 -11.97 5.73 -4.82
N VAL A 88 -13.19 5.29 -4.48
CA VAL A 88 -14.04 5.99 -3.51
C VAL A 88 -13.36 6.09 -2.14
N GLU A 89 -12.51 5.13 -1.76
CA GLU A 89 -11.76 5.15 -0.50
C GLU A 89 -10.74 6.30 -0.49
N LEU A 90 -9.91 6.42 -1.55
CA LEU A 90 -8.99 7.53 -1.71
C LEU A 90 -9.73 8.86 -1.79
N SER A 91 -10.82 8.93 -2.55
CA SER A 91 -11.62 10.16 -2.71
C SER A 91 -12.16 10.65 -1.36
N ALA A 92 -12.69 9.76 -0.54
CA ALA A 92 -13.19 10.10 0.79
C ALA A 92 -12.09 10.65 1.72
N LEU A 93 -10.90 10.05 1.68
CA LEU A 93 -9.75 10.56 2.45
C LEU A 93 -9.27 11.92 1.93
N LEU A 94 -9.20 12.11 0.62
CA LEU A 94 -8.80 13.38 0.03
C LEU A 94 -9.78 14.51 0.37
N ASP A 95 -11.09 14.22 0.40
CA ASP A 95 -12.10 15.18 0.85
C ASP A 95 -11.91 15.56 2.33
N GLU A 96 -11.50 14.61 3.18
CA GLU A 96 -11.16 14.88 4.57
C GLU A 96 -9.89 15.73 4.71
N MET A 97 -8.84 15.39 3.95
CA MET A 97 -7.61 16.18 3.88
C MET A 97 -7.86 17.60 3.38
N GLN A 98 -8.82 17.78 2.46
CA GLN A 98 -9.23 19.11 1.98
C GLN A 98 -9.84 19.96 3.09
N ARG A 99 -10.67 19.37 3.95
CA ARG A 99 -11.17 20.05 5.16
C ARG A 99 -10.02 20.43 6.12
N GLY A 100 -8.95 19.64 6.11
CA GLY A 100 -7.70 19.89 6.82
C GLY A 100 -6.73 20.87 6.14
N GLY A 101 -7.13 21.53 5.04
CA GLY A 101 -6.34 22.56 4.36
C GLY A 101 -5.59 22.09 3.11
N LEU A 102 -5.82 20.86 2.64
CA LEU A 102 -5.35 20.44 1.31
C LEU A 102 -6.15 21.19 0.22
N GLY A 103 -5.47 21.83 -0.73
CA GLY A 103 -6.16 22.48 -1.85
C GLY A 103 -6.79 21.46 -2.82
N ALA A 104 -7.96 21.78 -3.39
CA ALA A 104 -8.68 20.91 -4.34
C ALA A 104 -7.83 20.51 -5.56
N GLU A 105 -7.05 21.44 -6.10
CA GLU A 105 -6.13 21.15 -7.21
C GLU A 105 -5.10 20.08 -6.82
N ARG A 106 -4.58 20.14 -5.60
CA ARG A 106 -3.61 19.19 -5.09
C ARG A 106 -4.24 17.82 -4.84
N ALA A 107 -5.48 17.78 -4.33
CA ALA A 107 -6.22 16.53 -4.23
C ALA A 107 -6.38 15.84 -5.59
N LEU A 108 -6.70 16.59 -6.67
CA LEU A 108 -6.77 16.04 -8.02
C LEU A 108 -5.42 15.47 -8.50
N ARG A 109 -4.31 16.16 -8.22
CA ARG A 109 -2.98 15.64 -8.57
C ARG A 109 -2.61 14.39 -7.79
N VAL A 110 -2.99 14.28 -6.52
CA VAL A 110 -2.79 13.05 -5.73
C VAL A 110 -3.56 11.88 -6.32
N SER A 111 -4.82 12.08 -6.74
CA SER A 111 -5.58 11.05 -7.46
C SER A 111 -4.91 10.63 -8.77
N ALA A 112 -4.42 11.59 -9.57
CA ALA A 112 -3.69 11.30 -10.80
C ALA A 112 -2.36 10.57 -10.55
N CYS A 113 -1.67 10.92 -9.45
CA CYS A 113 -0.47 10.22 -8.99
C CYS A 113 -0.78 8.75 -8.66
N ALA A 114 -1.91 8.48 -8.01
CA ALA A 114 -2.31 7.12 -7.66
C ALA A 114 -2.55 6.23 -8.88
N GLU A 115 -3.22 6.74 -9.92
CA GLU A 115 -3.41 6.04 -11.19
C GLU A 115 -2.06 5.77 -11.89
N SER A 116 -1.14 6.74 -11.85
CA SER A 116 0.20 6.59 -12.43
C SER A 116 1.03 5.52 -11.69
N VAL A 117 0.91 5.49 -10.36
CA VAL A 117 1.56 4.51 -9.47
C VAL A 117 1.05 3.09 -9.73
N LEU A 118 -0.28 2.90 -9.84
CA LEU A 118 -0.84 1.57 -10.14
C LEU A 118 -0.47 1.08 -11.53
N SER A 119 -0.54 1.96 -12.54
CA SER A 119 -0.18 1.62 -13.92
C SER A 119 1.27 1.12 -14.02
N ALA A 120 2.17 1.72 -13.25
CA ALA A 120 3.55 1.26 -13.13
C ALA A 120 3.69 -0.11 -12.44
N GLY A 121 2.92 -0.35 -11.38
CA GLY A 121 2.97 -1.58 -10.59
C GLY A 121 2.36 -2.79 -11.28
N ASP A 122 1.24 -2.62 -12.01
CA ASP A 122 0.58 -3.69 -12.75
C ASP A 122 1.42 -4.21 -13.92
N GLY A 123 2.25 -3.34 -14.52
CA GLY A 123 3.13 -3.69 -15.64
C GLY A 123 4.47 -4.32 -15.25
N ALA A 124 4.79 -4.40 -13.95
CA ALA A 124 6.15 -4.71 -13.46
C ALA A 124 7.23 -3.93 -14.24
N ASP A 125 6.94 -2.68 -14.63
CA ASP A 125 7.90 -1.89 -15.37
C ASP A 125 8.95 -1.37 -14.39
N ALA A 126 10.03 -2.11 -14.27
CA ALA A 126 11.20 -1.72 -13.48
C ALA A 126 11.80 -0.37 -13.91
N ARG A 127 11.36 0.18 -15.05
CA ARG A 127 11.72 1.53 -15.53
C ARG A 127 10.81 2.63 -15.02
N SER A 128 9.71 2.30 -14.33
CA SER A 128 8.89 3.31 -13.67
C SER A 128 9.72 4.06 -12.63
N PRO A 129 9.60 5.41 -12.58
CA PRO A 129 10.26 6.18 -11.52
C PRO A 129 9.81 5.73 -10.13
N PHE A 130 8.57 5.25 -9.98
CA PHE A 130 8.00 4.85 -8.71
C PHE A 130 8.49 3.49 -8.19
N HIS A 131 9.16 2.68 -9.02
CA HIS A 131 9.58 1.31 -8.69
C HIS A 131 10.34 1.17 -7.35
N PRO A 132 11.22 2.11 -6.92
CA PRO A 132 11.89 2.01 -5.62
C PRO A 132 10.95 2.06 -4.41
N VAL A 133 9.72 2.55 -4.58
CA VAL A 133 8.71 2.69 -3.51
C VAL A 133 7.55 1.74 -3.72
N VAL A 134 7.05 1.64 -4.95
CA VAL A 134 5.87 0.87 -5.30
C VAL A 134 6.24 -0.17 -6.32
N VAL A 135 5.96 -1.42 -5.99
CA VAL A 135 6.28 -2.57 -6.84
C VAL A 135 5.02 -3.38 -7.14
N GLY A 136 5.10 -4.28 -8.12
CA GLY A 136 4.03 -5.22 -8.40
C GLY A 136 3.94 -6.32 -7.34
N ALA A 137 2.83 -7.06 -7.33
CA ALA A 137 2.52 -8.11 -6.35
C ALA A 137 3.58 -9.22 -6.18
N ARG A 138 4.47 -9.41 -7.17
CA ARG A 138 5.51 -10.46 -7.16
C ARG A 138 6.86 -9.97 -6.66
N ASP A 139 7.03 -8.66 -6.54
CA ASP A 139 8.29 -8.03 -6.21
C ASP A 139 8.36 -7.65 -4.73
N ARG A 140 9.55 -7.25 -4.28
CA ARG A 140 9.78 -6.82 -2.90
C ARG A 140 10.04 -5.32 -2.86
N GLY A 141 9.11 -4.59 -2.26
CA GLY A 141 9.23 -3.16 -2.06
C GLY A 141 8.60 -2.71 -0.74
N PRO A 142 8.64 -1.41 -0.45
CA PRO A 142 7.88 -0.83 0.66
C PRO A 142 6.37 -0.97 0.46
N LEU A 143 5.89 -0.65 -0.73
CA LEU A 143 4.47 -0.66 -1.11
C LEU A 143 4.23 -1.59 -2.29
N VAL A 144 3.04 -2.18 -2.33
CA VAL A 144 2.60 -3.09 -3.39
C VAL A 144 1.37 -2.50 -4.07
N ALA A 145 1.44 -2.38 -5.39
CA ALA A 145 0.30 -2.18 -6.26
C ALA A 145 -0.24 -3.55 -6.68
N SER A 146 -1.52 -3.79 -6.44
CA SER A 146 -2.16 -5.06 -6.81
C SER A 146 -3.65 -4.84 -7.12
N GLY A 147 -4.01 -4.92 -8.39
CA GLY A 147 -5.37 -4.61 -8.83
C GLY A 147 -5.69 -3.15 -8.54
N ASP A 148 -6.85 -2.87 -7.97
CA ASP A 148 -7.30 -1.49 -7.72
C ASP A 148 -6.81 -0.90 -6.39
N TYR A 149 -5.85 -1.56 -5.75
CA TYR A 149 -5.44 -1.30 -4.37
C TYR A 149 -3.94 -1.09 -4.23
N LEU A 150 -3.59 -0.20 -3.31
CA LEU A 150 -2.24 0.02 -2.79
C LEU A 150 -2.11 -0.56 -1.38
N TYR A 151 -1.00 -1.25 -1.09
CA TYR A 151 -0.76 -1.92 0.18
C TYR A 151 0.61 -1.58 0.75
N PRO A 152 0.78 -1.56 2.08
CA PRO A 152 2.07 -1.84 2.69
C PRO A 152 2.44 -3.31 2.43
N GLN A 153 3.66 -3.58 1.96
CA GLN A 153 4.10 -4.94 1.59
C GLN A 153 3.86 -5.98 2.71
N ARG A 154 4.07 -5.58 3.96
CA ARG A 154 3.85 -6.48 5.12
C ARG A 154 2.39 -6.92 5.23
N LEU A 155 1.44 -6.02 4.99
CA LEU A 155 0.02 -6.33 5.05
C LEU A 155 -0.40 -7.16 3.85
N PHE A 156 0.06 -6.83 2.64
CA PHE A 156 -0.18 -7.63 1.44
C PHE A 156 0.24 -9.10 1.61
N VAL A 157 1.47 -9.33 2.11
CA VAL A 157 1.98 -10.70 2.35
C VAL A 157 1.17 -11.42 3.42
N THR A 158 0.76 -10.71 4.47
CA THR A 158 -0.02 -11.30 5.57
C THR A 158 -1.43 -11.68 5.10
N GLU A 159 -2.10 -10.79 4.39
CA GLU A 159 -3.41 -11.01 3.77
C GLU A 159 -3.36 -12.22 2.82
N GLY A 160 -2.33 -12.30 1.96
CA GLY A 160 -2.12 -13.43 1.07
C GLY A 160 -1.95 -14.76 1.80
N ARG A 161 -1.20 -14.79 2.91
CA ARG A 161 -1.03 -16.01 3.74
C ARG A 161 -2.33 -16.44 4.40
N ILE A 162 -3.11 -15.48 4.90
CA ILE A 162 -4.43 -15.75 5.50
C ILE A 162 -5.37 -16.31 4.44
N ALA A 163 -5.45 -15.67 3.28
CA ALA A 163 -6.29 -16.11 2.16
C ALA A 163 -5.93 -17.54 1.72
N GLN A 164 -4.64 -17.85 1.58
CA GLN A 164 -4.17 -19.20 1.26
C GLN A 164 -4.55 -20.22 2.33
N ALA A 165 -4.38 -19.88 3.61
CA ALA A 165 -4.75 -20.78 4.71
C ALA A 165 -6.26 -21.03 4.79
N VAL A 166 -7.09 -20.02 4.51
CA VAL A 166 -8.55 -20.15 4.45
C VAL A 166 -8.95 -21.04 3.27
N ALA A 167 -8.42 -20.77 2.08
CA ALA A 167 -8.71 -21.57 0.88
C ALA A 167 -8.33 -23.05 1.06
N ALA A 168 -7.18 -23.33 1.68
CA ALA A 168 -6.75 -24.69 1.98
C ALA A 168 -7.69 -25.42 2.96
N ARG A 169 -8.27 -24.71 3.94
CA ARG A 169 -9.26 -25.32 4.86
C ARG A 169 -10.58 -25.60 4.16
N MET A 170 -11.03 -24.69 3.30
CA MET A 170 -12.29 -24.87 2.57
C MET A 170 -12.21 -26.01 1.57
N SER A 171 -11.07 -26.20 0.88
CA SER A 171 -10.89 -27.33 -0.03
C SER A 171 -10.89 -28.68 0.68
N VAL A 172 -10.30 -28.76 1.89
CA VAL A 172 -10.33 -29.97 2.73
C VAL A 172 -11.76 -30.28 3.21
N GLY A 173 -12.52 -29.26 3.63
CA GLY A 173 -13.93 -29.42 4.02
C GLY A 173 -14.79 -29.94 2.86
N ALA A 174 -14.67 -29.33 1.68
CA ALA A 174 -15.40 -29.76 0.49
C ALA A 174 -15.06 -31.20 0.07
N ALA A 175 -13.79 -31.60 0.18
CA ALA A 175 -13.37 -32.98 -0.12
C ALA A 175 -13.95 -34.00 0.88
N ALA A 176 -14.02 -33.64 2.17
CA ALA A 176 -14.61 -34.49 3.21
C ALA A 176 -16.12 -34.66 3.01
N GLU A 177 -16.84 -33.58 2.67
CA GLU A 177 -18.28 -33.61 2.36
C GLU A 177 -18.57 -34.44 1.10
N ALA A 178 -17.78 -34.27 0.04
CA ALA A 178 -17.92 -35.07 -1.18
C ALA A 178 -17.70 -36.57 -0.92
N ALA A 179 -16.70 -36.91 -0.09
CA ALA A 179 -16.44 -38.29 0.30
C ALA A 179 -17.56 -38.90 1.17
N ALA A 180 -18.17 -38.10 2.06
CA ALA A 180 -19.30 -38.54 2.87
C ALA A 180 -20.56 -38.76 2.01
N ALA A 181 -20.85 -37.85 1.07
CA ALA A 181 -21.96 -37.97 0.14
C ALA A 181 -21.81 -39.19 -0.79
N GLN A 182 -20.58 -39.49 -1.24
CA GLN A 182 -20.31 -40.67 -2.05
C GLN A 182 -20.55 -41.97 -1.27
N ARG A 183 -20.06 -42.07 -0.03
CA ARG A 183 -20.33 -43.24 0.84
C ARG A 183 -21.82 -43.44 1.12
N ALA A 184 -22.57 -42.36 1.32
CA ALA A 184 -24.02 -42.43 1.52
C ALA A 184 -24.76 -42.96 0.29
N ARG A 185 -24.33 -42.56 -0.93
CA ARG A 185 -24.89 -43.09 -2.19
C ARG A 185 -24.55 -44.55 -2.41
N GLU A 186 -23.31 -44.96 -2.11
CA GLU A 186 -22.87 -46.35 -2.22
C GLU A 186 -23.62 -47.25 -1.24
N ALA A 187 -23.84 -46.80 0.00
CA ALA A 187 -24.64 -47.52 0.98
C ALA A 187 -26.10 -47.70 0.53
N ALA A 188 -26.72 -46.66 -0.02
CA ALA A 188 -28.10 -46.70 -0.52
C ALA A 188 -28.28 -47.54 -1.80
N ALA A 189 -27.20 -47.87 -2.52
CA ALA A 189 -27.24 -48.70 -3.73
C ALA A 189 -27.08 -50.21 -3.44
N CYS A 190 -26.74 -50.58 -2.20
CA CYS A 190 -26.59 -51.97 -1.77
C CYS A 190 -27.80 -52.50 -0.96
N GLU A 191 -28.81 -51.66 -0.71
CA GLU A 191 -30.14 -52.05 -0.20
C GLU A 191 -31.11 -52.31 -1.35
#